data_AF-A0A4Y2EPU5-F1
#
_entry.id   AF-A0A4Y2EPU5-F1
#
_cell.length_a   1.000
_cell.length_b   1.000
_cell.length_c   1.000
_cell.angle_alpha   90.00
_cell.angle_beta   90.00
_cell.angle_gamma   90.00
#
_symmetry.space_group_name_H-M   'P 1'
#
loop_
_entity.id
_entity.type
_entity.pdbx_description
1 polymer ?
#
loop_
_entity_poly.entity_id
_entity_poly.type
_entity_poly.pdbx_seq_one_letter_code
_entity_poly.pdbx_strand_id
1 'polypeptide(L)'
;MRTNEFRSKYQQYFLPHHAVVREQKDSTKVRIVFDASSKYKEYAKACEMLKELYVEDLINGTSDITEAIQLSNEMIYLHSEASMNLRRWETNSPILNEAWKRANVDCRKTSEELGAPLKILGIIWDNMNNNLTFDIKQFEKLRNIVIVTKIIILSTHGMLFDPIDIMNPFTVRMKLLLQTIWELGIPRDECVTSEIKATFIEWLNEIGVLRKYEIPRLYFNEVKWESVELHLFSDAKS
;
A
#
# COMPACT_ATOMS: atom_id res chain seq x y z
N MET A 1 -3.20 -33.52 32.51
CA MET A 1 -4.33 -33.52 33.48
C MET A 1 -5.61 -33.32 32.70
N ARG A 2 -6.56 -34.26 32.82
CA ARG A 2 -7.92 -34.14 32.29
C ARG A 2 -8.65 -33.08 33.12
N THR A 3 -9.36 -32.16 32.49
CA THR A 3 -10.38 -31.34 33.16
C THR A 3 -11.71 -31.50 32.44
N ASN A 4 -12.66 -31.92 33.27
CA ASN A 4 -14.02 -32.31 32.97
C ASN A 4 -14.86 -31.23 32.29
N GLU A 5 -15.64 -31.70 31.33
CA GLU A 5 -17.07 -31.45 31.13
C GLU A 5 -17.70 -30.29 31.93
N PHE A 6 -17.73 -29.11 31.32
CA PHE A 6 -18.89 -28.22 31.38
C PHE A 6 -19.45 -28.10 29.97
N ARG A 7 -20.47 -28.90 29.64
CA ARG A 7 -21.24 -28.72 28.39
C ARG A 7 -22.07 -27.44 28.52
N SER A 8 -21.50 -26.33 28.08
CA SER A 8 -22.22 -25.08 27.81
C SER A 8 -23.34 -25.34 26.79
N LYS A 9 -24.54 -24.78 27.04
CA LYS A 9 -25.70 -24.81 26.14
C LYS A 9 -25.48 -24.03 24.83
N TYR A 10 -24.32 -23.37 24.71
CA TYR A 10 -23.90 -22.56 23.58
C TYR A 10 -22.59 -23.10 23.02
N GLN A 11 -22.50 -23.13 21.69
CA GLN A 11 -21.29 -23.50 20.96
C GLN A 11 -20.18 -22.49 21.29
N GLN A 12 -19.12 -22.96 21.96
CA GLN A 12 -17.97 -22.14 22.31
C GLN A 12 -16.93 -22.24 21.19
N TYR A 13 -16.48 -21.09 20.69
CA TYR A 13 -15.44 -20.99 19.68
C TYR A 13 -14.20 -20.36 20.33
N PHE A 14 -13.07 -21.07 20.29
CA PHE A 14 -11.79 -20.55 20.73
C PHE A 14 -11.02 -20.06 19.51
N LEU A 15 -10.75 -18.76 19.45
CA LEU A 15 -9.86 -18.20 18.44
C LEU A 15 -8.41 -18.29 18.97
N PRO A 16 -7.51 -18.96 18.25
CA PRO A 16 -6.09 -18.97 18.58
C PRO A 16 -5.57 -17.53 18.62
N HIS A 17 -4.74 -17.23 19.61
CA HIS A 17 -4.24 -15.88 19.82
C HIS A 17 -2.91 -15.89 20.58
N HIS A 18 -2.13 -14.82 20.41
CA HIS A 18 -0.92 -14.58 21.17
C HIS A 18 -0.87 -13.15 21.68
N ALA A 19 -0.17 -12.95 22.80
CA ALA A 19 0.04 -11.64 23.38
C ALA A 19 1.25 -10.95 22.72
N VAL A 20 1.05 -9.74 22.23
CA VAL A 20 2.12 -8.83 21.82
C VAL A 20 2.31 -7.80 22.93
N VAL A 21 3.46 -7.85 23.59
CA VAL A 21 3.81 -6.96 24.70
C VAL A 21 4.56 -5.75 24.15
N ARG A 22 4.14 -4.55 24.56
CA ARG A 22 4.81 -3.28 24.24
C ARG A 22 5.21 -2.60 25.54
N GLU A 23 6.40 -2.91 26.03
CA GLU A 23 6.90 -2.42 27.31
C GLU A 23 7.05 -0.89 27.37
N GLN A 24 7.25 -0.24 26.21
CA GLN A 24 7.45 1.21 26.09
C GLN A 24 6.15 2.04 25.99
N LYS A 25 4.95 1.43 26.10
CA LYS A 25 3.68 2.16 26.08
C LYS A 25 2.95 2.06 27.42
N ASP A 26 2.80 3.19 28.11
CA ASP A 26 2.11 3.24 29.40
C ASP A 26 0.62 2.89 29.32
N SER A 27 -0.06 3.30 28.25
CA SER A 27 -1.52 3.12 28.10
C SER A 27 -1.94 1.80 27.46
N THR A 28 -1.04 1.06 26.79
CA THR A 28 -1.40 -0.22 26.13
C THR A 28 -0.22 -1.18 26.14
N LYS A 29 0.01 -1.80 27.30
CA LYS A 29 1.15 -2.71 27.56
C LYS A 29 1.05 -4.05 26.83
N VAL A 30 -0.17 -4.52 26.53
CA VAL A 30 -0.42 -5.81 25.86
C VAL A 30 -1.52 -5.66 24.82
N ARG A 31 -1.35 -6.30 23.66
CA ARG A 31 -2.41 -6.52 22.69
C ARG A 31 -2.55 -8.01 22.43
N ILE A 32 -3.78 -8.47 22.28
CA ILE A 32 -4.07 -9.82 21.81
C ILE A 32 -4.14 -9.78 20.29
N VAL A 33 -3.31 -10.57 19.64
CA VAL A 33 -3.36 -10.79 18.19
C VAL A 33 -3.96 -12.16 17.95
N PHE A 34 -5.05 -12.21 17.20
CA PHE A 34 -5.66 -13.46 16.79
C PHE A 34 -4.86 -14.08 15.64
N ASP A 35 -4.57 -15.37 15.77
CA ASP A 35 -3.83 -16.15 14.79
C ASP A 35 -4.78 -17.07 14.02
N ALA A 36 -5.36 -16.52 12.96
CA ALA A 36 -6.23 -17.25 12.05
C ALA A 36 -5.51 -18.39 11.31
N SER A 37 -4.18 -18.37 11.24
CA SER A 37 -3.36 -19.33 10.48
C SER A 37 -3.06 -20.62 11.25
N SER A 38 -3.14 -20.59 12.57
CA SER A 38 -2.77 -21.72 13.45
C SER A 38 -3.53 -23.03 13.23
N LYS A 39 -4.72 -23.00 12.63
CA LYS A 39 -5.53 -24.19 12.26
C LYS A 39 -5.00 -24.88 11.00
N TYR A 40 -4.20 -24.20 10.18
CA TYR A 40 -3.89 -24.55 8.79
C TYR A 40 -2.42 -24.90 8.60
N LYS A 41 -1.89 -25.77 9.45
CA LYS A 41 -0.46 -26.12 9.44
C LYS A 41 -0.02 -26.81 8.15
N GLU A 42 -0.94 -27.47 7.46
CA GLU A 42 -0.73 -28.06 6.14
C GLU A 42 -0.49 -27.02 5.03
N TYR A 43 -0.91 -25.77 5.25
CA TYR A 43 -0.75 -24.63 4.34
C TYR A 43 0.36 -23.68 4.83
N ALA A 44 1.50 -24.23 5.26
CA ALA A 44 2.55 -23.47 5.94
C ALA A 44 3.00 -22.22 5.17
N LYS A 45 3.17 -22.30 3.84
CA LYS A 45 3.58 -21.15 3.02
C LYS A 45 2.49 -20.07 2.93
N ALA A 46 1.23 -20.46 2.72
CA ALA A 46 0.11 -19.54 2.72
C ALA A 46 -0.08 -18.88 4.10
N CYS A 47 0.15 -19.62 5.18
CA CYS A 47 0.14 -19.10 6.54
C CYS A 47 1.25 -18.08 6.81
N GLU A 48 2.45 -18.27 6.26
CA GLU A 48 3.49 -17.23 6.28
C GLU A 48 3.07 -16.01 5.47
N MET A 49 2.49 -16.21 4.28
CA MET A 49 1.98 -15.14 3.43
C MET A 49 0.89 -14.30 4.12
N LEU A 50 0.04 -14.90 4.97
CA LEU A 50 -0.94 -14.16 5.77
C LEU A 50 -0.32 -13.11 6.69
N LYS A 51 0.94 -13.29 7.11
CA LYS A 51 1.64 -12.30 7.95
C LYS A 51 2.04 -11.04 7.16
N GLU A 52 2.05 -11.13 5.84
CA GLU A 52 2.34 -10.01 4.94
C GLU A 52 1.09 -9.19 4.59
N LEU A 53 -0.08 -9.57 5.10
CA LEU A 53 -1.31 -8.81 4.94
C LEU A 53 -1.17 -7.41 5.56
N TYR A 54 -1.20 -6.39 4.72
CA TYR A 54 -1.17 -5.00 5.15
C TYR A 54 -2.60 -4.44 5.18
N VAL A 55 -3.20 -4.43 6.36
CA VAL A 55 -4.60 -4.00 6.58
C VAL A 55 -5.57 -4.85 5.77
N GLU A 56 -5.89 -4.45 4.54
CA GLU A 56 -6.77 -5.15 3.59
C GLU A 56 -6.03 -5.67 2.36
N ASP A 57 -4.79 -5.23 2.14
CA ASP A 57 -4.01 -5.53 0.94
C ASP A 57 -3.04 -6.70 1.20
N LEU A 58 -3.17 -7.76 0.40
CA LEU A 58 -2.20 -8.85 0.35
C LEU A 58 -1.36 -8.72 -0.92
N ILE A 59 -0.05 -8.51 -0.77
CA ILE A 59 0.86 -8.31 -1.88
C ILE A 59 2.01 -9.30 -1.74
N ASN A 60 2.07 -10.28 -2.62
CA ASN A 60 3.13 -11.29 -2.63
C ASN A 60 3.47 -11.70 -4.07
N GLY A 61 4.57 -12.42 -4.26
CA GLY A 61 4.95 -13.00 -5.54
C GLY A 61 5.95 -14.15 -5.37
N THR A 62 5.98 -15.03 -6.36
CA THR A 62 6.98 -16.10 -6.51
C THR A 62 7.49 -16.11 -7.95
N SER A 63 8.67 -16.70 -8.16
CA SER A 63 9.25 -16.94 -9.48
C SER A 63 8.67 -18.17 -10.19
N ASP A 64 7.89 -19.02 -9.50
CA ASP A 64 7.30 -20.24 -10.06
C ASP A 64 5.77 -20.09 -10.26
N ILE A 65 5.32 -20.26 -11.50
CA ILE A 65 3.89 -20.13 -11.85
C ILE A 65 3.03 -21.21 -11.20
N THR A 66 3.53 -22.43 -11.05
CA THR A 66 2.81 -23.53 -10.41
C THR A 66 2.64 -23.24 -8.91
N GLU A 67 3.70 -22.75 -8.27
CA GLU A 67 3.63 -22.29 -6.89
C GLU A 67 2.66 -21.11 -6.73
N ALA A 68 2.68 -20.13 -7.65
CA ALA A 68 1.77 -19.00 -7.59
C ALA A 68 0.29 -19.43 -7.66
N ILE A 69 -0.04 -20.35 -8.57
CA ILE A 69 -1.39 -20.92 -8.69
C ILE A 69 -1.77 -21.62 -7.39
N GLN A 70 -0.89 -22.49 -6.87
CA GLN A 70 -1.13 -23.22 -5.64
C GLN A 70 -1.38 -22.26 -4.46
N LEU A 71 -0.48 -21.31 -4.20
CA LEU A 71 -0.59 -20.35 -3.11
C LEU A 71 -1.86 -19.50 -3.23
N SER A 72 -2.22 -19.07 -4.44
CA SER A 72 -3.47 -18.30 -4.63
C SER A 72 -4.72 -19.11 -4.28
N ASN A 73 -4.77 -20.40 -4.65
CA ASN A 73 -5.88 -21.28 -4.30
C ASN A 73 -5.96 -21.55 -2.80
N GLU A 74 -4.80 -21.79 -2.16
CA GLU A 74 -4.71 -21.94 -0.70
C GLU A 74 -5.22 -20.69 0.00
N MET A 75 -4.81 -19.49 -0.43
CA MET A 75 -5.27 -18.23 0.14
C MET A 75 -6.77 -18.00 -0.05
N ILE A 76 -7.34 -18.33 -1.22
CA ILE A 76 -8.78 -18.28 -1.45
C ILE A 76 -9.52 -19.17 -0.44
N TYR A 77 -9.05 -20.41 -0.26
CA TYR A 77 -9.64 -21.34 0.69
C TYR A 77 -9.56 -20.82 2.14
N LEU A 78 -8.37 -20.44 2.59
CA LEU A 78 -8.13 -19.95 3.95
C LEU A 78 -9.00 -18.74 4.29
N HIS A 79 -9.10 -17.78 3.37
CA HIS A 79 -9.94 -16.60 3.54
C HIS A 79 -11.43 -16.92 3.50
N SER A 80 -11.85 -17.93 2.73
CA SER A 80 -13.25 -18.36 2.69
C SER A 80 -13.71 -19.01 4.00
N GLU A 81 -12.85 -19.80 4.65
CA GLU A 81 -13.12 -20.38 5.96
C GLU A 81 -13.28 -19.30 7.05
N ALA A 82 -12.55 -18.20 6.92
CA ALA A 82 -12.67 -17.03 7.80
C ALA A 82 -13.84 -16.11 7.43
N SER A 83 -14.61 -16.40 6.36
CA SER A 83 -15.60 -15.48 5.78
C SER A 83 -15.03 -14.09 5.43
N MET A 84 -13.72 -14.02 5.14
CA MET A 84 -12.97 -12.81 4.81
C MET A 84 -12.38 -12.92 3.39
N ASN A 85 -13.23 -13.21 2.41
CA ASN A 85 -12.83 -13.44 1.01
C ASN A 85 -12.02 -12.27 0.44
N LEU A 86 -10.81 -12.56 -0.05
CA LEU A 86 -9.99 -11.64 -0.85
C LEU A 86 -10.70 -11.32 -2.18
N ARG A 87 -10.56 -10.07 -2.62
CA ARG A 87 -11.23 -9.53 -3.81
C ARG A 87 -10.25 -8.73 -4.64
N ARG A 88 -10.64 -8.44 -5.89
CA ARG A 88 -9.86 -7.62 -6.82
C ARG A 88 -8.45 -8.17 -7.06
N TRP A 89 -8.37 -9.48 -7.26
CA TRP A 89 -7.11 -10.18 -7.55
C TRP A 89 -6.45 -9.63 -8.81
N GLU A 90 -5.13 -9.44 -8.75
CA GLU A 90 -4.33 -8.85 -9.82
C GLU A 90 -2.96 -9.52 -9.92
N THR A 91 -2.44 -9.65 -11.13
CA THR A 91 -1.15 -10.30 -11.38
C THR A 91 -0.50 -9.76 -12.64
N ASN A 92 0.84 -9.78 -12.66
CA ASN A 92 1.64 -9.54 -13.86
C ASN A 92 1.85 -10.79 -14.72
N SER A 93 1.30 -11.95 -14.34
CA SER A 93 1.40 -13.19 -15.11
C SER A 93 0.12 -13.44 -15.91
N PRO A 94 0.16 -13.40 -17.26
CA PRO A 94 -0.99 -13.74 -18.09
C PRO A 94 -1.52 -15.15 -17.82
N ILE A 95 -0.63 -16.10 -17.52
CA ILE A 95 -0.98 -17.49 -17.24
C ILE A 95 -1.80 -17.59 -15.94
N LEU A 96 -1.36 -16.90 -14.89
CA LEU A 96 -2.07 -16.88 -13.60
C LEU A 96 -3.40 -16.15 -13.73
N ASN A 97 -3.43 -15.02 -14.45
CA ASN A 97 -4.65 -14.26 -14.70
C ASN A 97 -5.72 -15.12 -15.41
N GLU A 98 -5.34 -15.85 -16.46
CA GLU A 98 -6.25 -16.76 -17.16
C GLU A 98 -6.70 -17.94 -16.28
N ALA A 99 -5.82 -18.47 -15.42
CA ALA A 99 -6.20 -19.50 -14.45
C ALA A 99 -7.25 -19.00 -13.47
N TRP A 100 -7.08 -17.79 -12.92
CA TRP A 100 -8.05 -17.16 -12.02
C TRP A 100 -9.39 -16.87 -12.68
N LYS A 101 -9.39 -16.35 -13.92
CA LYS A 101 -10.62 -16.14 -14.69
C LYS A 101 -11.40 -17.44 -14.90
N ARG A 102 -10.71 -18.53 -15.27
CA ARG A 102 -11.34 -19.86 -15.44
C ARG A 102 -11.91 -20.41 -14.13
N ALA A 103 -11.25 -20.12 -13.01
CA ALA A 103 -11.70 -20.49 -11.67
C ALA A 103 -12.77 -19.53 -11.10
N ASN A 104 -13.22 -18.53 -11.88
CA ASN A 104 -14.21 -17.53 -11.46
C ASN A 104 -13.81 -16.76 -10.18
N VAL A 105 -12.50 -16.50 -10.03
CA VAL A 105 -11.97 -15.64 -8.98
C VAL A 105 -12.33 -14.18 -9.27
N ASP A 106 -12.65 -13.41 -8.23
CA ASP A 106 -12.96 -11.97 -8.31
C ASP A 106 -11.69 -11.16 -8.65
N CYS A 107 -11.27 -11.22 -9.91
CA CYS A 107 -10.16 -10.45 -10.46
C CYS A 107 -10.57 -8.99 -10.63
N ARG A 108 -9.64 -8.05 -10.48
CA ARG A 108 -9.95 -6.66 -10.83
C ARG A 108 -10.17 -6.60 -12.33
N LYS A 109 -11.03 -5.66 -12.72
CA LYS A 109 -11.17 -5.28 -14.11
C LYS A 109 -9.89 -4.55 -14.54
N THR A 110 -9.53 -4.71 -15.80
CA THR A 110 -8.37 -4.04 -16.40
C THR A 110 -8.48 -2.52 -16.28
N SER A 111 -7.35 -1.82 -16.39
CA SER A 111 -7.33 -0.35 -16.38
C SER A 111 -8.22 0.26 -17.47
N GLU A 112 -8.29 -0.41 -18.63
CA GLU A 112 -9.15 -0.07 -19.77
C GLU A 112 -10.64 -0.21 -19.42
N GLU A 113 -11.03 -1.31 -18.77
CA GLU A 113 -12.42 -1.56 -18.35
C GLU A 113 -12.89 -0.65 -17.21
N LEU A 114 -11.97 -0.23 -16.33
CA LEU A 114 -12.27 0.66 -15.20
C LEU A 114 -12.18 2.14 -15.55
N GLY A 115 -11.54 2.49 -16.67
CA GLY A 115 -11.13 3.87 -16.96
C GLY A 115 -10.20 4.47 -15.90
N ALA A 116 -9.62 3.64 -15.03
CA ALA A 116 -8.85 4.04 -13.85
C ALA A 116 -7.60 3.16 -13.71
N PRO A 117 -6.45 3.73 -13.30
CA PRO A 117 -5.22 2.97 -13.14
C PRO A 117 -5.32 1.97 -11.98
N LEU A 118 -4.65 0.82 -12.12
CA LEU A 118 -4.48 -0.14 -11.04
C LEU A 118 -3.57 0.49 -9.98
N LYS A 119 -3.98 0.43 -8.71
CA LYS A 119 -3.19 0.95 -7.60
C LYS A 119 -2.90 -0.14 -6.58
N ILE A 120 -1.68 -0.12 -6.07
CA ILE A 120 -1.19 -0.89 -4.92
C ILE A 120 -0.69 0.12 -3.90
N LEU A 121 -1.23 0.10 -2.69
CA LEU A 121 -0.87 1.03 -1.62
C LEU A 121 -0.80 2.48 -2.15
N GLY A 122 -1.80 2.95 -2.89
CA GLY A 122 -1.84 4.33 -3.42
C GLY A 122 -0.94 4.65 -4.63
N ILE A 123 0.05 3.83 -4.97
CA ILE A 123 0.91 3.98 -6.17
C ILE A 123 0.29 3.25 -7.35
N ILE A 124 0.46 3.75 -8.58
CA ILE A 124 0.00 3.03 -9.78
C ILE A 124 0.93 1.84 -10.04
N TRP A 125 0.34 0.66 -10.21
CA TRP A 125 1.07 -0.52 -10.69
C TRP A 125 0.67 -0.82 -12.13
N ASP A 126 1.64 -0.74 -13.04
CA ASP A 126 1.54 -1.32 -14.37
C ASP A 126 1.87 -2.81 -14.24
N ASN A 127 0.83 -3.65 -14.19
CA ASN A 127 0.98 -5.09 -14.07
C ASN A 127 1.56 -5.73 -15.35
N MET A 128 1.42 -5.10 -16.52
CA MET A 128 1.92 -5.64 -17.79
C MET A 128 3.44 -5.50 -17.90
N ASN A 129 3.95 -4.32 -17.58
CA ASN A 129 5.40 -4.05 -17.59
C ASN A 129 6.06 -4.30 -16.22
N ASN A 130 5.26 -4.62 -15.19
CA ASN A 130 5.67 -4.81 -13.81
C ASN A 130 6.43 -3.60 -13.21
N ASN A 131 5.99 -2.40 -13.57
CA ASN A 131 6.56 -1.13 -13.14
C ASN A 131 5.59 -0.38 -12.20
N LEU A 132 6.15 0.39 -11.28
CA LEU A 132 5.43 1.35 -10.46
C LEU A 132 5.52 2.73 -11.11
N THR A 133 4.39 3.44 -11.13
CA THR A 133 4.26 4.80 -11.70
C THR A 133 3.40 5.69 -10.79
N PHE A 134 3.37 6.99 -11.08
CA PHE A 134 2.75 7.98 -10.21
C PHE A 134 1.43 8.52 -10.79
N ASP A 135 0.38 8.54 -9.96
CA ASP A 135 -0.90 9.15 -10.35
C ASP A 135 -0.84 10.68 -10.26
N ILE A 136 -0.44 11.32 -11.35
CA ILE A 136 -0.41 12.78 -11.42
C ILE A 136 -1.61 13.38 -12.16
N LYS A 137 -2.63 12.59 -12.53
CA LYS A 137 -3.82 13.10 -13.24
C LYS A 137 -4.54 14.17 -12.44
N GLN A 138 -4.49 14.10 -11.12
CA GLN A 138 -5.20 15.04 -10.26
C GLN A 138 -4.60 16.46 -10.30
N PHE A 139 -3.29 16.61 -10.58
CA PHE A 139 -2.63 17.91 -10.72
C PHE A 139 -3.03 18.63 -12.01
N GLU A 140 -3.55 17.92 -13.01
CA GLU A 140 -4.05 18.52 -14.25
C GLU A 140 -5.19 19.51 -13.99
N LYS A 141 -5.99 19.28 -12.95
CA LYS A 141 -7.07 20.18 -12.54
C LYS A 141 -6.57 21.52 -11.99
N LEU A 142 -5.29 21.57 -11.60
CA LEU A 142 -4.62 22.77 -11.09
C LEU A 142 -3.91 23.54 -12.20
N ARG A 143 -3.91 23.04 -13.45
CA ARG A 143 -3.37 23.79 -14.58
C ARG A 143 -4.14 25.09 -14.76
N ASN A 144 -3.41 26.18 -14.94
CA ASN A 144 -3.94 27.55 -15.11
C ASN A 144 -4.66 28.12 -13.87
N ILE A 145 -4.37 27.62 -12.68
CA ILE A 145 -4.94 28.17 -11.45
C ILE A 145 -4.57 29.65 -11.27
N VAL A 146 -5.59 30.50 -11.12
CA VAL A 146 -5.41 31.95 -11.01
C VAL A 146 -5.27 32.39 -9.56
N ILE A 147 -6.05 31.81 -8.65
CA ILE A 147 -6.02 32.12 -7.23
C ILE A 147 -5.37 30.97 -6.50
N VAL A 148 -4.29 31.25 -5.78
CA VAL A 148 -3.57 30.26 -4.97
C VAL A 148 -3.66 30.68 -3.51
N THR A 149 -4.19 29.80 -2.69
CA THR A 149 -4.32 29.98 -1.24
C THR A 149 -3.52 28.91 -0.50
N LYS A 150 -3.25 29.13 0.78
CA LYS A 150 -2.57 28.15 1.63
C LYS A 150 -3.27 26.80 1.64
N ILE A 151 -4.61 26.76 1.65
CA ILE A 151 -5.38 25.50 1.59
C ILE A 151 -5.19 24.75 0.27
N ILE A 152 -5.05 25.45 -0.86
CA ILE A 152 -4.78 24.80 -2.14
C ILE A 152 -3.41 24.14 -2.12
N ILE A 153 -2.38 24.83 -1.62
CA ILE A 153 -1.01 24.27 -1.53
C ILE A 153 -0.99 23.06 -0.58
N LEU A 154 -1.68 23.14 0.56
CA LEU A 154 -1.84 22.02 1.50
C LEU A 154 -2.52 20.81 0.86
N SER A 155 -3.65 21.04 0.19
CA SER A 155 -4.39 19.99 -0.51
C SER A 155 -3.50 19.35 -1.58
N THR A 156 -2.78 20.17 -2.34
CA THR A 156 -1.86 19.72 -3.39
C THR A 156 -0.73 18.86 -2.83
N HIS A 157 -0.13 19.24 -1.70
CA HIS A 157 0.86 18.42 -1.02
C HIS A 157 0.27 17.08 -0.56
N GLY A 158 -0.94 17.07 -0.01
CA GLY A 158 -1.63 15.85 0.44
C GLY A 158 -2.02 14.89 -0.67
N MET A 159 -2.03 15.34 -1.94
CA MET A 159 -2.27 14.49 -3.10
C MET A 159 -1.07 13.62 -3.47
N LEU A 160 0.13 13.95 -2.99
CA LEU A 160 1.35 13.18 -3.24
C LEU A 160 1.39 12.02 -2.23
N PHE A 161 1.12 10.81 -2.70
CA PHE A 161 1.29 9.60 -1.90
C PHE A 161 2.65 8.97 -2.19
N ASP A 162 3.56 9.04 -1.23
CA ASP A 162 4.96 8.63 -1.38
C ASP A 162 5.41 7.74 -0.21
N PRO A 163 5.04 6.46 -0.18
CA PRO A 163 5.27 5.57 0.96
C PRO A 163 6.74 5.15 1.11
N ILE A 164 7.57 5.41 0.10
CA ILE A 164 8.98 4.97 0.02
C ILE A 164 9.93 6.12 -0.30
N ASP A 165 9.48 7.36 -0.08
CA ASP A 165 10.24 8.61 -0.22
C ASP A 165 10.91 8.82 -1.60
N ILE A 166 10.36 8.24 -2.67
CA ILE A 166 10.90 8.40 -4.03
C ILE A 166 10.57 9.79 -4.59
N MET A 167 9.43 10.33 -4.22
CA MET A 167 8.99 11.67 -4.62
C MET A 167 9.55 12.76 -3.69
N ASN A 168 10.48 12.43 -2.79
CA ASN A 168 11.10 13.36 -1.84
C ASN A 168 11.64 14.66 -2.47
N PRO A 169 12.28 14.66 -3.66
CA PRO A 169 12.68 15.89 -4.34
C PRO A 169 11.53 16.87 -4.60
N PHE A 170 10.30 16.37 -4.74
CA PHE A 170 9.10 17.17 -4.93
C PHE A 170 8.41 17.50 -3.59
N THR A 171 8.28 16.52 -2.69
CA THR A 171 7.54 16.71 -1.42
C THR A 171 8.29 17.66 -0.49
N VAL A 172 9.62 17.63 -0.44
CA VAL A 172 10.42 18.56 0.38
C VAL A 172 10.23 20.01 -0.03
N ARG A 173 10.21 20.29 -1.34
CA ARG A 173 10.00 21.65 -1.84
C ARG A 173 8.63 22.21 -1.46
N MET A 174 7.60 21.37 -1.51
CA MET A 174 6.27 21.74 -1.00
C MET A 174 6.28 21.97 0.51
N LYS A 175 6.96 21.13 1.30
CA LYS A 175 7.10 21.33 2.76
C LYS A 175 7.81 22.64 3.11
N LEU A 176 8.88 22.98 2.38
CA LEU A 176 9.59 24.26 2.54
C LEU A 176 8.70 25.46 2.18
N LEU A 177 7.95 25.36 1.08
CA LEU A 177 7.01 26.40 0.69
C LEU A 177 5.90 26.60 1.74
N LEU A 178 5.38 25.50 2.28
CA LEU A 178 4.44 25.54 3.41
C LEU A 178 5.11 26.21 4.62
N GLN A 179 6.34 25.84 4.99
CA GLN A 179 7.04 26.50 6.08
C GLN A 179 7.11 28.04 5.90
N THR A 180 7.50 28.52 4.70
CA THR A 180 7.56 29.96 4.40
C THR A 180 6.20 30.64 4.57
N ILE A 181 5.12 30.03 4.08
CA ILE A 181 3.75 30.58 4.22
C ILE A 181 3.39 30.71 5.72
N TRP A 182 3.90 29.83 6.59
CA TRP A 182 3.55 29.80 8.01
C TRP A 182 4.34 30.87 8.76
N GLU A 183 5.61 31.05 8.43
CA GLU A 183 6.47 32.10 8.96
C GLU A 183 5.93 33.50 8.60
N LEU A 184 5.32 33.66 7.43
CA LEU A 184 4.65 34.89 7.00
C LEU A 184 3.27 35.10 7.64
N GLY A 185 2.74 34.14 8.39
CA GLY A 185 1.45 34.25 9.06
C GLY A 185 0.25 34.28 8.11
N ILE A 186 0.39 33.81 6.87
CA ILE A 186 -0.68 33.86 5.87
C ILE A 186 -1.85 32.95 6.29
N PRO A 187 -3.09 33.48 6.39
CA PRO A 187 -4.27 32.69 6.72
C PRO A 187 -4.57 31.58 5.70
N ARG A 188 -5.35 30.58 6.13
CA ARG A 188 -5.62 29.37 5.35
C ARG A 188 -6.31 29.65 4.01
N ASP A 189 -7.28 30.56 4.00
CA ASP A 189 -8.18 30.82 2.88
C ASP A 189 -7.84 32.11 2.11
N GLU A 190 -6.77 32.80 2.51
CA GLU A 190 -6.27 34.00 1.84
C GLU A 190 -5.30 33.67 0.70
N CYS A 191 -5.26 34.57 -0.28
CA CYS A 191 -4.30 34.50 -1.39
C CYS A 191 -2.87 34.58 -0.86
N VAL A 192 -2.00 33.71 -1.36
CA VAL A 192 -0.56 33.82 -1.10
C VAL A 192 0.05 34.97 -1.90
N THR A 193 1.26 35.40 -1.53
CA THR A 193 1.98 36.43 -2.28
C THR A 193 2.34 35.98 -3.70
N SER A 194 2.64 36.93 -4.57
CA SER A 194 2.99 36.67 -5.97
C SER A 194 4.21 35.75 -6.09
N GLU A 195 5.18 35.84 -5.17
CA GLU A 195 6.41 35.05 -5.15
C GLU A 195 6.13 33.59 -4.78
N ILE A 196 5.30 33.37 -3.75
CA ILE A 196 4.87 32.03 -3.31
C ILE A 196 4.04 31.37 -4.40
N LYS A 197 3.13 32.14 -5.02
CA LYS A 197 2.34 31.67 -6.16
C LYS A 197 3.25 31.27 -7.32
N ALA A 198 4.23 32.10 -7.69
CA ALA A 198 5.16 31.78 -8.76
C ALA A 198 5.93 30.47 -8.49
N THR A 199 6.45 30.30 -7.27
CA THR A 199 7.15 29.09 -6.83
C THR A 199 6.25 27.84 -6.89
N PHE A 200 4.99 27.97 -6.46
CA PHE A 200 4.01 26.89 -6.52
C PHE A 200 3.66 26.50 -7.97
N ILE A 201 3.49 27.48 -8.86
CA ILE A 201 3.22 27.24 -10.28
C ILE A 201 4.41 26.58 -10.97
N GLU A 202 5.64 27.01 -10.66
CA GLU A 202 6.86 26.36 -11.16
C GLU A 202 6.90 24.88 -10.75
N TRP A 203 6.66 24.59 -9.47
CA TRP A 203 6.58 23.22 -8.96
C TRP A 203 5.49 22.39 -9.67
N LEU A 204 4.30 22.99 -9.90
CA LEU A 204 3.22 22.33 -10.64
C LEU A 204 3.59 22.02 -12.10
N ASN A 205 4.42 22.84 -12.74
CA ASN A 205 4.88 22.58 -14.10
C ASN A 205 5.91 21.44 -14.15
N GLU A 206 6.74 21.33 -13.10
CA GLU A 206 7.78 20.29 -13.00
C GLU A 206 7.22 18.92 -12.58
N ILE A 207 6.09 18.87 -11.85
CA ILE A 207 5.49 17.60 -11.44
C ILE A 207 5.16 16.69 -12.63
N GLY A 208 4.98 17.28 -13.82
CA GLY A 208 4.79 16.58 -15.08
C GLY A 208 5.92 15.61 -15.44
N VAL A 209 7.14 15.85 -14.94
CA VAL A 209 8.29 14.97 -15.17
C VAL A 209 8.05 13.57 -14.56
N LEU A 210 7.28 13.45 -13.47
CA LEU A 210 6.94 12.16 -12.86
C LEU A 210 6.20 11.19 -13.81
N ARG A 211 5.56 11.69 -14.89
CA ARG A 211 4.97 10.81 -15.93
C ARG A 211 5.98 9.95 -16.64
N LYS A 212 7.25 10.38 -16.68
CA LYS A 212 8.32 9.70 -17.41
C LYS A 212 9.11 8.72 -16.55
N TYR A 213 8.88 8.73 -15.23
CA TYR A 213 9.57 7.85 -14.31
C TYR A 213 8.77 6.58 -14.10
N GLU A 214 9.40 5.47 -14.43
CA GLU A 214 8.92 4.12 -14.18
C GLU A 214 9.93 3.42 -13.29
N ILE A 215 9.42 2.72 -12.27
CA ILE A 215 10.26 2.10 -11.26
C ILE A 215 10.02 0.60 -11.34
N PRO A 216 11.03 -0.21 -11.71
CA PRO A 216 10.88 -1.65 -11.71
C PRO A 216 10.40 -2.13 -10.33
N ARG A 217 9.28 -2.84 -10.27
CA ARG A 217 8.75 -3.36 -8.99
C ARG A 217 9.68 -4.45 -8.44
N LEU A 218 10.36 -5.17 -9.32
CA LEU A 218 11.23 -6.29 -8.99
C LEU A 218 12.70 -5.85 -9.04
N TYR A 219 13.31 -5.70 -7.86
CA TYR A 219 14.67 -5.17 -7.74
C TYR A 219 15.79 -6.22 -7.86
N PHE A 220 15.52 -7.50 -7.55
CA PHE A 220 16.57 -8.51 -7.31
C PHE A 220 16.62 -9.67 -8.33
N ASN A 221 16.02 -9.53 -9.52
CA ASN A 221 15.74 -10.69 -10.38
C ASN A 221 16.95 -11.31 -11.10
N GLU A 222 18.12 -10.69 -11.06
CA GLU A 222 19.21 -11.03 -12.00
C GLU A 222 20.39 -11.78 -11.37
N VAL A 223 20.38 -12.02 -10.06
CA VAL A 223 21.51 -12.68 -9.37
C VAL A 223 21.00 -13.62 -8.29
N LYS A 224 21.60 -14.82 -8.20
CA LYS A 224 21.45 -15.68 -7.02
C LYS A 224 22.26 -15.06 -5.89
N TRP A 225 21.60 -14.30 -5.04
CA TRP A 225 22.21 -13.71 -3.87
C TRP A 225 22.32 -14.76 -2.76
N GLU A 226 23.49 -14.87 -2.13
CA GLU A 226 23.65 -15.68 -0.91
C GLU A 226 23.00 -15.00 0.30
N SER A 227 23.04 -13.66 0.35
CA SER A 227 22.37 -12.83 1.35
C SER A 227 22.10 -11.42 0.80
N VAL A 228 20.95 -10.83 1.13
CA VAL A 228 20.61 -9.44 0.82
C VAL A 228 20.18 -8.75 2.10
N GLU A 229 20.75 -7.58 2.37
CA GLU A 229 20.36 -6.72 3.48
C GLU A 229 19.82 -5.40 2.94
N LEU A 230 18.64 -5.00 3.41
CA LEU A 230 18.04 -3.71 3.07
C LEU A 230 18.28 -2.73 4.24
N HIS A 231 19.14 -1.75 4.03
CA HIS A 231 19.39 -0.69 5.01
C HIS A 231 18.43 0.47 4.78
N LEU A 232 17.44 0.59 5.66
CA LEU A 232 16.49 1.70 5.67
C LEU A 232 16.99 2.76 6.65
N PHE A 233 17.29 3.95 6.15
CA PHE A 233 17.63 5.11 6.98
C PHE A 233 16.37 5.94 7.19
N SER A 234 16.02 6.22 8.44
CA SER A 234 14.93 7.13 8.78
C SER A 234 15.46 8.14 9.80
N ASP A 235 15.30 9.43 9.51
CA ASP A 235 15.63 10.51 10.44
C ASP A 235 14.41 10.80 11.31
N ALA A 236 14.48 10.40 12.59
CA ALA A 236 13.45 10.72 13.56
C ALA A 236 13.68 12.15 14.06
N LYS A 237 13.01 13.12 13.43
CA LYS A 237 12.92 14.47 14.01
C LYS A 237 11.97 14.43 15.21
N SER A 238 12.55 14.63 16.40
CA SER A 238 11.88 14.91 17.66
C SER A 238 11.21 16.29 17.67
#